data_AF-A0A3Q3WID8-F1
#
_entry.id   AF-A0A3Q3WID8-F1
#
_cell.length_a   1.000
_cell.length_b   1.000
_cell.length_c   1.000
_cell.angle_alpha   90.00
_cell.angle_beta   90.00
_cell.angle_gamma   90.00
#
_symmetry.space_group_name_H-M   'P 1'
#
loop_
_entity.id
_entity.type
_entity.pdbx_description
1 polymer ?
#
loop_
_entity_poly.entity_id
_entity_poly.type
_entity_poly.pdbx_seq_one_letter_code
_entity_poly.pdbx_strand_id
1 'polypeptide(L)'
;ILECEAEGHPPPSLTWLKDGVPVLDGESVRVLELGSKLEILAATVSDSGQYVFVINSPLELECQATGSPAPVITWYKDGKPVRQGEGLRVATNGRRLVVSRAQVSDTAQFQCIATNEAGDHERDFNVVVHGKILICFFIGFAVK
;
A
#
# COMPACT_ATOMS: atom_id res chain seq x y z
N ILE A 1 -22.24 1.09 -13.37
CA ILE A 1 -21.36 0.39 -12.41
C ILE A 1 -19.92 0.70 -12.79
N LEU A 2 -19.07 1.02 -11.81
CA LEU A 2 -17.64 1.24 -12.02
C LEU A 2 -16.88 0.06 -11.44
N GLU A 3 -16.08 -0.62 -12.26
CA GLU A 3 -15.28 -1.77 -11.85
C GLU A 3 -13.80 -1.51 -12.16
N CYS A 4 -12.94 -1.86 -11.21
CA CYS A 4 -11.49 -1.85 -11.38
C CYS A 4 -10.88 -3.13 -10.83
N GLU A 5 -10.21 -3.87 -11.69
CA GLU A 5 -9.47 -5.06 -11.31
C GLU A 5 -8.01 -4.69 -11.04
N ALA A 6 -7.47 -5.18 -9.93
CA ALA A 6 -6.17 -4.73 -9.49
C ALA A 6 -5.45 -5.79 -8.64
N GLU A 7 -4.65 -6.62 -9.28
CA GLU A 7 -3.88 -7.70 -8.65
C GLU A 7 -2.45 -7.23 -8.33
N GLY A 8 -1.93 -7.54 -7.14
CA GLY A 8 -0.57 -7.13 -6.78
C GLY A 8 -0.10 -7.78 -5.48
N HIS A 9 1.21 -7.95 -5.36
CA HIS A 9 1.88 -8.43 -4.16
C HIS A 9 2.92 -7.37 -3.76
N PRO A 10 2.84 -6.74 -2.57
CA PRO A 10 1.84 -6.99 -1.50
C PRO A 10 0.41 -6.58 -1.89
N PRO A 11 -0.62 -7.19 -1.26
CA PRO A 11 -2.02 -6.91 -1.57
C PRO A 11 -2.32 -5.41 -1.52
N PRO A 12 -2.91 -4.86 -2.58
CA PRO A 12 -3.25 -3.46 -2.67
C PRO A 12 -4.53 -3.12 -1.90
N SER A 13 -4.60 -1.94 -1.30
CA SER A 13 -5.85 -1.30 -0.91
C SER A 13 -6.41 -0.44 -2.05
N LEU A 14 -7.74 -0.45 -2.16
CA LEU A 14 -8.51 0.19 -3.22
C LEU A 14 -9.36 1.31 -2.61
N THR A 15 -9.39 2.48 -3.25
CA THR A 15 -10.17 3.62 -2.78
C THR A 15 -10.76 4.39 -3.95
N TRP A 16 -12.06 4.63 -3.90
CA TRP A 16 -12.75 5.50 -4.85
C TRP A 16 -12.75 6.93 -4.33
N LEU A 17 -12.45 7.89 -5.21
CA LEU A 17 -12.64 9.32 -4.96
C LEU A 17 -13.67 9.85 -5.94
N LYS A 18 -14.51 10.79 -5.50
CA LYS A 18 -15.38 11.60 -6.35
C LYS A 18 -15.04 13.06 -6.12
N ASP A 19 -14.60 13.73 -7.18
CA ASP A 19 -14.13 15.12 -7.13
C ASP A 19 -13.06 15.35 -6.04
N GLY A 20 -12.20 14.34 -5.84
CA GLY A 20 -11.15 14.33 -4.83
C GLY A 20 -11.57 13.88 -3.43
N VAL A 21 -12.86 13.64 -3.18
CA VAL A 21 -13.39 13.22 -1.88
C VAL A 21 -13.57 11.70 -1.84
N PRO A 22 -13.11 10.99 -0.79
CA PRO A 22 -13.31 9.55 -0.66
C PRO A 22 -14.79 9.16 -0.69
N VAL A 23 -15.13 8.21 -1.57
CA VAL A 23 -16.46 7.62 -1.64
C VAL A 23 -16.54 6.52 -0.60
N LEU A 24 -17.46 6.70 0.34
CA LEU A 24 -17.75 5.75 1.41
C LEU A 24 -19.05 5.00 1.10
N ASP A 25 -19.20 3.82 1.71
CA ASP A 25 -20.43 3.06 1.63
C ASP A 25 -21.60 3.83 2.29
N GLY A 26 -22.76 3.85 1.63
CA GLY A 26 -23.90 4.64 2.07
C GLY A 26 -25.22 4.26 1.38
N GLU A 27 -26.24 5.09 1.56
CA GLU A 27 -27.60 4.80 1.05
C GLU A 27 -27.69 4.89 -0.48
N SER A 28 -26.93 5.79 -1.12
CA SER A 28 -26.97 6.01 -2.57
C SER A 28 -25.88 5.28 -3.34
N VAL A 29 -24.81 4.87 -2.64
CA VAL A 29 -23.60 4.28 -3.25
C VAL A 29 -23.10 3.11 -2.40
N ARG A 30 -22.78 1.99 -3.04
CA ARG A 30 -22.18 0.82 -2.40
C ARG A 30 -20.79 0.53 -2.92
N VAL A 31 -19.87 0.25 -2.01
CA VAL A 31 -18.52 -0.20 -2.32
C VAL A 31 -18.48 -1.72 -2.10
N LEU A 32 -18.37 -2.47 -3.19
CA LEU A 32 -18.42 -3.93 -3.20
C LEU A 32 -17.03 -4.52 -3.47
N GLU A 33 -16.92 -5.84 -3.28
CA GLU A 33 -15.74 -6.62 -3.67
C GLU A 33 -14.41 -6.05 -3.12
N LEU A 34 -14.37 -5.70 -1.83
CA LEU A 34 -13.19 -5.12 -1.17
C LEU A 34 -12.69 -3.80 -1.80
N GLY A 35 -13.58 -3.07 -2.50
CA GLY A 35 -13.27 -1.78 -3.10
C GLY A 35 -13.03 -1.82 -4.60
N SER A 36 -13.01 -2.98 -5.25
CA SER A 36 -12.87 -3.08 -6.72
C SER A 36 -14.11 -2.60 -7.48
N LYS A 37 -15.28 -2.59 -6.84
CA LYS A 37 -16.55 -2.28 -7.49
C LYS A 37 -17.30 -1.17 -6.76
N LEU A 38 -17.74 -0.16 -7.51
CA LEU A 38 -18.60 0.91 -7.03
C LEU A 38 -19.95 0.84 -7.75
N GLU A 39 -21.01 0.69 -6.96
CA GLU A 39 -22.39 0.64 -7.45
C GLU A 39 -23.17 1.87 -6.98
N ILE A 40 -23.69 2.63 -7.94
CA ILE A 40 -24.62 3.74 -7.65
C ILE A 40 -26.03 3.17 -7.75
N LEU A 41 -26.72 3.06 -6.62
CA LEU A 41 -28.02 2.38 -6.53
C LEU A 41 -29.13 3.18 -7.22
N ALA A 42 -29.04 4.52 -7.16
CA ALA A 42 -29.95 5.44 -7.84
C ALA A 42 -29.20 6.71 -8.22
N ALA A 43 -28.91 6.88 -9.50
CA ALA A 43 -28.14 8.03 -9.99
C ALA A 43 -28.97 9.33 -9.90
N THR A 44 -28.40 10.32 -9.23
CA THR A 44 -28.93 11.68 -9.14
C THR A 44 -27.99 12.67 -9.81
N VAL A 45 -28.43 13.92 -10.02
CA VAL A 45 -27.54 14.98 -10.52
C VAL A 45 -26.33 15.18 -9.61
N SER A 46 -26.50 14.92 -8.31
CA SER A 46 -25.40 15.02 -7.35
C SER A 46 -24.30 14.00 -7.60
N ASP A 47 -24.59 12.86 -8.24
CA ASP A 47 -23.63 11.79 -8.59
C ASP A 47 -22.80 12.09 -9.83
N SER A 48 -23.10 13.17 -10.54
CA SER A 48 -22.21 13.67 -11.57
C SER A 48 -20.89 14.15 -10.96
N GLY A 49 -19.77 13.92 -11.66
CA GLY A 49 -18.45 14.30 -11.18
C GLY A 49 -17.35 13.38 -11.73
N GLN A 50 -16.10 13.69 -11.34
CA GLN A 50 -14.94 12.87 -11.69
C GLN A 50 -14.73 11.78 -10.64
N TYR A 51 -14.88 10.52 -11.05
CA TYR A 51 -14.52 9.38 -10.23
C TYR A 51 -13.07 8.97 -10.51
N VAL A 52 -12.23 8.97 -9.47
CA VAL A 52 -10.82 8.56 -9.53
C VAL A 52 -10.64 7.30 -8.70
N PHE A 53 -9.94 6.33 -9.28
CA PHE A 53 -9.58 5.10 -8.59
C PHE A 53 -8.14 5.19 -8.08
N VAL A 54 -7.96 5.11 -6.76
CA VAL A 54 -6.65 5.19 -6.11
C VAL A 54 -6.29 3.82 -5.56
N ILE A 55 -5.07 3.39 -5.89
CA ILE A 55 -4.50 2.13 -5.44
C ILE A 55 -3.30 2.45 -4.56
N ASN A 56 -3.32 1.94 -3.34
CA ASN A 56 -2.16 1.99 -2.46
C ASN A 56 -1.71 0.56 -2.17
N SER A 57 -0.42 0.29 -2.22
CA SER A 57 0.11 -1.02 -1.85
C SER A 57 1.22 -0.79 -0.83
N PRO A 58 0.89 -0.68 0.47
CA PRO A 58 1.91 -0.49 1.47
C PRO A 58 2.66 -1.81 1.69
N LEU A 59 3.98 -1.74 1.80
CA LEU A 59 4.82 -2.86 2.24
C LEU A 59 5.34 -2.55 3.63
N GLU A 60 5.19 -3.49 4.56
CA GLU A 60 5.77 -3.39 5.89
C GLU A 60 6.68 -4.58 6.18
N LEU A 61 7.91 -4.30 6.57
CA LEU A 61 8.88 -5.29 7.04
C LEU A 61 9.11 -5.08 8.53
N GLU A 62 9.09 -6.16 9.30
CA GLU A 62 9.30 -6.11 10.75
C GLU A 62 10.52 -6.92 11.17
N CYS A 63 11.38 -6.27 11.93
CA CYS A 63 12.59 -6.82 12.52
C CYS A 63 12.49 -6.71 14.04
N GLN A 64 12.33 -7.86 14.70
CA GLN A 64 12.32 -7.97 16.15
C GLN A 64 13.68 -8.45 16.61
N ALA A 65 14.35 -7.64 17.44
CA ALA A 65 15.60 -7.98 18.07
C ALA A 65 15.53 -7.66 19.57
N THR A 66 16.09 -8.55 20.38
CA THR A 66 16.20 -8.42 21.83
C THR A 66 17.67 -8.51 22.22
N GLY A 67 18.07 -7.81 23.29
CA GLY A 67 19.45 -7.77 23.75
C GLY A 67 19.59 -6.84 24.95
N SER A 68 20.65 -7.04 25.73
CA SER A 68 21.03 -6.17 26.84
C SER A 68 22.51 -5.80 26.70
N PRO A 69 22.87 -4.55 26.38
CA PRO A 69 21.98 -3.39 26.14
C PRO A 69 21.05 -3.56 24.93
N ALA A 70 19.95 -2.78 24.90
CA ALA A 70 18.96 -2.83 23.81
C ALA A 70 19.63 -2.52 22.46
N PRO A 71 19.45 -3.37 21.43
CA PRO A 71 20.13 -3.18 20.15
C PRO A 71 19.51 -2.05 19.33
N VAL A 72 20.36 -1.38 18.55
CA VAL A 72 19.96 -0.41 17.54
C VAL A 72 19.72 -1.15 16.22
N ILE A 73 18.56 -0.93 15.60
CA ILE A 73 18.21 -1.57 14.33
C ILE A 73 18.45 -0.60 13.18
N THR A 74 19.24 -1.04 12.20
CA THR A 74 19.53 -0.31 10.96
C THR A 74 19.02 -1.10 9.77
N TRP A 75 18.35 -0.43 8.83
CA TRP A 75 17.82 -1.05 7.62
C TRP A 75 18.69 -0.75 6.40
N TYR A 76 18.80 -1.74 5.53
CA TYR A 76 19.51 -1.66 4.25
C TYR A 76 18.58 -2.12 3.12
N LYS A 77 18.74 -1.51 1.95
CA LYS A 77 18.12 -1.89 0.67
C LYS A 77 19.26 -2.10 -0.33
N ASP A 78 19.43 -3.31 -0.83
CA ASP A 78 20.53 -3.73 -1.73
C ASP A 78 21.91 -3.30 -1.20
N GLY A 79 22.14 -3.56 0.09
CA GLY A 79 23.39 -3.22 0.79
C GLY A 79 23.61 -1.74 1.10
N LYS A 80 22.67 -0.85 0.75
CA LYS A 80 22.75 0.58 1.06
C LYS A 80 21.83 0.95 2.23
N PRO A 81 22.26 1.80 3.18
CA PRO A 81 21.42 2.18 4.30
C PRO A 81 20.16 2.90 3.78
N VAL A 82 19.01 2.48 4.32
CA VAL A 82 17.72 3.08 3.98
C VAL A 82 17.71 4.55 4.43
N ARG A 83 17.44 5.45 3.49
CA ARG A 83 17.16 6.85 3.78
C ARG A 83 15.66 7.05 3.91
N GLN A 84 15.23 7.69 4.98
CA GLN A 84 13.82 8.09 5.11
C GLN A 84 13.50 9.19 4.09
N GLY A 85 12.41 9.03 3.34
CA GLY A 85 12.08 9.89 2.21
C GLY A 85 11.48 9.09 1.05
N GLU A 86 10.84 9.78 0.10
CA GLU A 86 10.28 9.19 -1.13
C GLU A 86 9.36 7.97 -0.90
N GLY A 87 8.65 7.93 0.24
CA GLY A 87 7.72 6.85 0.57
C GLY A 87 8.33 5.72 1.40
N LEU A 88 9.63 5.73 1.73
CA LEU A 88 10.22 4.87 2.76
C LEU A 88 10.25 5.57 4.12
N ARG A 89 9.80 4.88 5.15
CA ARG A 89 9.77 5.35 6.53
C ARG A 89 10.15 4.24 7.50
N VAL A 90 11.05 4.55 8.44
CA VAL A 90 11.36 3.67 9.55
C VAL A 90 10.49 4.05 10.75
N ALA A 91 9.81 3.06 11.33
CA ALA A 91 8.83 3.19 12.39
C ALA A 91 9.23 2.34 13.61
N THR A 92 8.52 2.51 14.73
CA THR A 92 8.64 1.66 15.93
C THR A 92 10.09 1.56 16.41
N ASN A 93 10.76 2.72 16.56
CA ASN A 93 12.16 2.84 17.00
C ASN A 93 13.14 1.98 16.19
N GLY A 94 12.95 1.88 14.87
CA GLY A 94 13.84 1.09 14.01
C GLY A 94 13.30 -0.31 13.69
N ARG A 95 12.29 -0.80 14.41
CA ARG A 95 11.83 -2.20 14.25
C ARG A 95 11.01 -2.45 12.99
N ARG A 96 10.37 -1.42 12.43
CA ARG A 96 9.49 -1.59 11.27
C ARG A 96 9.93 -0.68 10.13
N LEU A 97 10.11 -1.22 8.94
CA LEU A 97 10.30 -0.46 7.72
C LEU A 97 8.99 -0.45 6.94
N VAL A 98 8.52 0.74 6.55
CA VAL A 98 7.28 0.95 5.81
C VAL A 98 7.58 1.60 4.48
N VAL A 99 7.12 0.99 3.39
CA VAL A 99 7.06 1.57 2.04
C VAL A 99 5.60 1.95 1.80
N SER A 100 5.30 3.24 1.73
CA SER A 100 3.92 3.75 1.63
C SER A 100 3.23 3.40 0.32
N ARG A 101 3.99 3.30 -0.76
CA ARG A 101 3.52 2.90 -2.10
C ARG A 101 4.57 2.01 -2.74
N ALA A 102 4.47 0.70 -2.52
CA ALA A 102 5.36 -0.27 -3.13
C ALA A 102 5.24 -0.20 -4.66
N GLN A 103 6.37 0.02 -5.32
CA GLN A 103 6.50 0.00 -6.77
C GLN A 103 7.41 -1.16 -7.19
N VAL A 104 7.43 -1.49 -8.48
CA VAL A 104 8.33 -2.53 -9.00
C VAL A 104 9.80 -2.22 -8.67
N SER A 105 10.17 -0.93 -8.59
CA SER A 105 11.50 -0.44 -8.16
C SER A 105 11.80 -0.65 -6.67
N ASP A 106 10.82 -1.07 -5.88
CA ASP A 106 11.02 -1.50 -4.49
C ASP A 106 11.31 -2.99 -4.36
N THR A 107 11.30 -3.73 -5.46
CA THR A 107 11.88 -5.08 -5.53
C THR A 107 13.37 -4.99 -5.23
N ALA A 108 13.78 -5.55 -4.10
CA ALA A 108 15.13 -5.44 -3.57
C ALA A 108 15.36 -6.47 -2.46
N GLN A 109 16.62 -6.70 -2.12
CA GLN A 109 16.99 -7.37 -0.88
C GLN A 109 17.02 -6.33 0.24
N PHE A 110 16.04 -6.41 1.14
CA PHE A 110 16.05 -5.62 2.36
C PHE A 110 16.72 -6.42 3.47
N GLN A 111 17.46 -5.73 4.33
CA GLN A 111 18.15 -6.35 5.45
C GLN A 111 18.01 -5.46 6.67
N CYS A 112 17.71 -6.05 7.82
CA CYS A 112 17.85 -5.35 9.10
C CYS A 112 19.08 -5.89 9.83
N ILE A 113 19.86 -4.99 10.41
CA ILE A 113 21.00 -5.30 11.26
C ILE A 113 20.71 -4.71 12.64
N ALA A 114 20.69 -5.58 13.65
CA ALA A 114 20.53 -5.21 15.05
C ALA A 114 21.91 -5.26 15.72
N THR A 115 22.38 -4.14 16.25
CA THR A 115 23.73 -4.01 16.82
C THR A 115 23.66 -3.54 18.27
N ASN A 116 24.38 -4.21 19.16
CA ASN A 116 24.65 -3.76 20.53
C ASN A 116 26.11 -4.05 20.93
N GLU A 117 26.46 -3.77 22.18
CA GLU A 117 27.83 -4.00 22.70
C GLU A 117 28.23 -5.50 22.74
N ALA A 118 27.27 -6.42 22.70
CA ALA A 118 27.54 -7.86 22.68
C ALA A 118 27.78 -8.40 21.26
N GLY A 119 27.44 -7.62 20.22
CA GLY A 119 27.64 -7.98 18.82
C GLY A 119 26.51 -7.48 17.92
N ASP A 120 26.49 -8.02 16.70
CA ASP A 120 25.50 -7.74 15.68
C ASP A 120 24.81 -9.02 15.19
N HIS A 121 23.55 -8.87 14.80
CA HIS A 121 22.75 -9.91 14.18
C HIS A 121 21.93 -9.32 13.03
N GLU A 122 21.83 -10.06 11.94
CA GLU A 122 21.13 -9.63 10.73
C GLU A 122 19.97 -10.54 10.34
N ARG A 123 19.03 -9.98 9.58
CA ARG A 123 17.94 -10.72 8.95
C ARG A 123 17.63 -10.16 7.56
N ASP A 124 17.61 -11.05 6.59
CA ASP A 124 17.29 -10.77 5.20
C ASP A 124 15.80 -10.90 4.88
N PHE A 125 15.35 -10.05 3.95
CA PHE A 125 14.02 -10.04 3.37
C PHE A 125 14.16 -9.90 1.85
N ASN A 126 13.87 -10.97 1.11
CA ASN A 126 13.80 -10.91 -0.34
C ASN A 126 12.42 -10.41 -0.76
N VAL A 127 12.33 -9.13 -1.13
CA VAL A 127 11.07 -8.48 -1.49
C VAL A 127 10.95 -8.44 -3.01
N VAL A 128 9.84 -8.98 -3.52
CA VAL A 128 9.49 -8.89 -4.93
C VAL A 128 8.13 -8.19 -5.05
N VAL A 129 8.12 -7.03 -5.70
CA VAL A 129 6.91 -6.25 -5.94
C VAL A 129 6.49 -6.45 -7.40
N HIS A 130 5.29 -7.01 -7.59
CA HIS A 130 4.74 -7.24 -8.92
C HIS A 130 3.88 -6.04 -9.34
N GLY A 131 4.08 -5.58 -10.57
CA GLY A 131 3.33 -4.46 -11.13
C GLY A 131 1.87 -4.80 -11.40
N LYS A 132 0.99 -3.81 -11.23
CA LYS A 132 -0.44 -3.90 -11.54
C LYS A 132 -0.74 -3.61 -12.99
N ILE A 133 -1.53 -4.48 -13.62
CA ILE A 133 -2.30 -4.18 -14.83
C ILE A 133 -3.54 -3.37 -14.41
N LEU A 134 -3.83 -2.30 -15.14
CA LEU A 134 -4.99 -1.44 -14.93
C LEU A 134 -5.99 -1.70 -16.04
N ILE A 135 -7.19 -2.18 -15.70
CA ILE A 135 -8.34 -2.03 -16.59
C ILE A 135 -9.54 -1.53 -15.78
N CYS A 136 -9.88 -0.26 -15.98
CA CYS A 136 -11.10 0.32 -15.45
C CYS A 136 -12.15 0.26 -16.56
N PHE A 137 -13.21 -0.51 -16.36
CA PHE A 137 -14.32 -0.57 -17.30
C PHE A 137 -15.50 0.22 -16.75
N PHE A 138 -16.10 1.05 -17.60
CA PHE A 138 -17.40 1.64 -17.33
C PHE A 138 -18.47 0.66 -17.81
N ILE A 139 -19.08 -0.09 -16.88
CA ILE A 139 -20.19 -1.00 -17.20
C ILE A 139 -21.50 -0.25 -16.93
N GLY A 140 -21.95 0.50 -17.93
CA GLY A 140 -23.36 0.86 -18.13
C GLY A 140 -23.83 2.24 -17.67
N PHE A 141 -24.55 2.91 -18.58
CA PHE A 141 -25.71 3.75 -18.28
C PHE A 141 -26.97 2.89 -18.48
N ALA A 142 -27.85 2.82 -17.48
CA ALA A 142 -29.25 2.46 -17.70
C ALA A 142 -30.08 3.70 -17.34
N VAL A 143 -30.33 4.55 -18.34
CA VAL A 143 -31.38 5.56 -18.23
C VAL A 143 -32.70 4.79 -18.34
N LYS A 144 -33.55 4.87 -17.31
CA LYS A 144 -34.92 4.37 -17.40
C LYS A 144 -35.82 5.47 -17.94
#